data_AF-A0A8T5SC76-F1
#
_entry.id   AF-A0A8T5SC76-F1
#
_cell.length_a   1.000
_cell.length_b   1.000
_cell.length_c   1.000
_cell.angle_alpha   90.00
_cell.angle_beta   90.00
_cell.angle_gamma   90.00
#
_symmetry.space_group_name_H-M   'P 1'
#
loop_
_entity.id
_entity.type
_entity.pdbx_description
1 polymer ?
#
loop_
_entity_poly.entity_id
_entity_poly.type
_entity_poly.pdbx_seq_one_letter_code
_entity_poly.pdbx_strand_id
1 'polypeptide(L)'
;MSDLNNNFVDQIGVAAYYLSQKDHPYDTLCWMLAERQLITHQDPLYSDQERIREKAAQIYYDSLHYDVLIWLIAEFDVMLKIKQSRKL
;
A
#
# COMPACT_ATOMS: atom_id res chain seq x y z
N MET A 1 -5.39 -21.09 -15.01
CA MET A 1 -4.90 -19.91 -14.25
C MET A 1 -5.31 -18.68 -15.05
N SER A 2 -6.45 -18.05 -14.78
CA SER A 2 -6.83 -16.86 -15.57
C SER A 2 -7.80 -15.90 -14.87
N ASP A 3 -8.83 -16.35 -14.14
CA ASP A 3 -9.93 -15.40 -13.83
C ASP A 3 -9.77 -14.70 -12.46
N LEU A 4 -9.26 -15.42 -11.45
CA LEU A 4 -9.03 -14.86 -10.11
C LEU A 4 -7.90 -13.81 -10.10
N ASN A 5 -6.85 -14.03 -10.89
CA ASN A 5 -5.71 -13.12 -10.94
C ASN A 5 -6.07 -11.83 -11.69
N ASN A 6 -6.88 -11.94 -12.75
CA ASN A 6 -7.41 -10.79 -13.48
C ASN A 6 -8.29 -9.93 -12.57
N ASN A 7 -9.21 -10.55 -11.81
CA ASN A 7 -10.05 -9.82 -10.85
C ASN A 7 -9.22 -9.10 -9.76
N PHE A 8 -8.13 -9.70 -9.29
CA PHE A 8 -7.26 -9.07 -8.31
C PHE A 8 -6.53 -7.84 -8.90
N VAL A 9 -5.92 -7.96 -10.07
CA VAL A 9 -5.25 -6.83 -10.75
C VAL A 9 -6.25 -5.72 -11.09
N ASP A 10 -7.46 -6.06 -11.52
CA ASP A 10 -8.52 -5.09 -11.80
C ASP A 10 -8.91 -4.31 -10.53
N GLN A 11 -9.05 -4.99 -9.39
CA GLN A 11 -9.32 -4.33 -8.11
C GLN A 11 -8.19 -3.39 -7.69
N ILE A 12 -6.93 -3.78 -7.91
CA ILE A 12 -5.78 -2.92 -7.65
C ILE A 12 -5.83 -1.70 -8.57
N GLY A 13 -6.06 -1.90 -9.87
CA GLY A 13 -6.15 -0.82 -10.84
C GLY A 13 -7.24 0.20 -10.50
N VAL A 14 -8.42 -0.26 -10.09
CA VAL A 14 -9.51 0.60 -9.64
C VAL A 14 -9.12 1.37 -8.37
N ALA A 15 -8.52 0.70 -7.38
CA ALA A 15 -8.09 1.36 -6.14
C ALA A 15 -6.97 2.38 -6.39
N ALA A 16 -5.98 2.04 -7.22
CA ALA A 16 -4.88 2.91 -7.64
C ALA A 16 -5.41 4.14 -8.40
N TYR A 17 -6.37 3.94 -9.30
CA TYR A 17 -7.04 5.04 -10.01
C TYR A 17 -7.65 6.02 -9.01
N TYR A 18 -8.50 5.56 -8.08
CA TYR A 18 -9.12 6.46 -7.09
C TYR A 18 -8.11 7.10 -6.15
N LEU A 19 -7.02 6.41 -5.79
CA LEU A 19 -5.95 6.99 -4.99
C LEU A 19 -5.22 8.10 -5.73
N SER A 20 -4.93 7.93 -7.03
CA SER A 20 -4.27 8.94 -7.86
C SER A 20 -5.03 10.26 -7.94
N GLN A 21 -6.38 10.19 -7.91
CA GLN A 21 -7.24 11.38 -7.96
C GLN A 21 -7.18 12.24 -6.69
N LYS A 22 -6.63 11.72 -5.59
CA LYS A 22 -6.51 12.46 -4.33
C LYS A 22 -5.29 13.38 -4.28
N ASP A 23 -4.38 13.26 -5.25
CA ASP A 23 -3.18 14.09 -5.40
C ASP A 23 -2.38 14.27 -4.11
N HIS A 24 -2.10 13.14 -3.44
CA HIS A 24 -1.34 13.16 -2.20
C HIS A 24 0.12 13.56 -2.47
N PRO A 25 0.72 14.41 -1.62
CA PRO A 25 2.15 14.68 -1.67
C PRO A 25 2.99 13.39 -1.62
N TYR A 26 4.16 13.42 -2.27
CA TYR A 26 5.01 12.22 -2.40
C TYR A 26 5.43 11.62 -1.05
N ASP A 27 5.79 12.46 -0.08
CA ASP A 27 6.12 12.06 1.29
C ASP A 27 4.92 11.41 2.01
N THR A 28 3.71 11.91 1.75
CA THR A 28 2.47 11.32 2.24
C THR A 28 2.26 9.92 1.65
N LEU A 29 2.53 9.73 0.35
CA LEU A 29 2.48 8.39 -0.26
C LEU A 29 3.54 7.44 0.34
N CYS A 30 4.74 7.93 0.61
CA CYS A 30 5.78 7.14 1.29
C CYS A 30 5.32 6.68 2.67
N TRP A 31 4.68 7.57 3.44
CA TRP A 31 4.07 7.23 4.73
C TRP A 31 2.97 6.17 4.58
N MET A 32 2.02 6.40 3.67
CA MET A 32 0.92 5.47 3.42
C MET A 32 1.40 4.08 3.04
N LEU A 33 2.44 3.98 2.21
CA LEU A 33 3.05 2.72 1.83
C LEU A 33 3.76 2.04 3.01
N ALA A 34 4.48 2.82 3.83
CA ALA A 34 5.15 2.31 5.01
C ALA A 34 4.18 1.64 5.99
N GLU A 35 3.07 2.31 6.33
CA GLU A 35 2.03 1.77 7.23
C GLU A 35 1.52 0.41 6.73
N ARG A 36 1.16 0.36 5.45
CA ARG A 36 0.60 -0.84 4.81
C ARG A 36 1.60 -1.99 4.72
N GLN A 37 2.86 -1.69 4.42
CA GLN A 37 3.93 -2.68 4.44
C GLN A 37 4.11 -3.25 5.84
N LEU A 38 4.19 -2.41 6.88
CA LEU A 38 4.39 -2.85 8.26
C LEU A 38 3.23 -3.73 8.74
N ILE A 39 1.98 -3.32 8.48
CA ILE A 39 0.78 -4.10 8.82
C ILE A 39 0.77 -5.45 8.08
N THR A 40 1.06 -5.44 6.78
CA THR A 40 1.00 -6.67 5.96
C THR A 40 2.06 -7.68 6.38
N HIS A 41 3.27 -7.22 6.69
CA HIS A 41 4.36 -8.05 7.18
C HIS A 41 4.26 -8.40 8.67
N GLN A 42 3.22 -7.94 9.37
CA GLN A 42 3.02 -8.18 10.79
C GLN A 42 4.22 -7.73 11.64
N ASP A 43 4.85 -6.61 11.26
CA ASP A 43 5.92 -6.01 12.05
C ASP A 43 5.38 -5.74 13.47
N PRO A 44 6.06 -6.19 14.55
CA PRO A 44 5.55 -6.04 15.91
C PRO A 44 5.34 -4.59 16.34
N LEU A 45 5.99 -3.64 15.65
CA LEU A 45 5.92 -2.20 15.91
C LEU A 45 5.12 -1.47 14.83
N TYR A 46 4.23 -2.16 14.10
CA TYR A 46 3.45 -1.54 13.01
C TYR A 46 2.58 -0.36 13.44
N SER A 47 2.25 -0.24 14.74
CA SER A 47 1.49 0.88 15.31
C SER A 47 2.36 1.99 15.91
N ASP A 48 3.69 1.84 15.89
CA ASP A 48 4.62 2.85 16.38
C ASP A 48 4.90 3.90 15.28
N GLN A 49 4.65 5.17 15.58
CA GLN A 49 4.83 6.26 14.62
C GLN A 49 6.29 6.48 14.23
N GLU A 50 7.24 6.27 15.14
CA GLU A 50 8.67 6.39 14.80
C GLU A 50 9.08 5.27 13.86
N ARG A 51 8.59 4.05 14.09
CA ARG A 51 8.82 2.92 13.19
C ARG A 51 8.26 3.17 11.79
N ILE A 52 7.04 3.72 11.70
CA ILE A 52 6.43 4.12 10.42
C ILE A 52 7.26 5.21 9.76
N ARG A 53 7.71 6.22 10.51
CA ARG A 53 8.54 7.31 10.00
C ARG A 53 9.86 6.80 9.41
N GLU A 54 10.56 5.92 10.12
CA GLU A 54 11.80 5.30 9.65
C GLU A 54 11.58 4.56 8.33
N LYS A 55 10.49 3.79 8.24
CA LYS A 55 10.16 3.03 7.04
C LYS A 55 9.75 3.95 5.88
N ALA A 56 9.00 5.01 6.15
CA ALA A 56 8.64 6.02 5.15
C ALA A 56 9.87 6.75 4.62
N ALA A 57 10.82 7.09 5.50
CA ALA A 57 12.09 7.69 5.10
C ALA A 57 12.89 6.76 4.18
N GLN A 58 12.97 5.46 4.51
CA GLN A 58 13.59 4.47 3.63
C GLN A 58 12.96 4.48 2.23
N ILE A 59 11.63 4.41 2.14
CA ILE A 59 10.89 4.42 0.86
C ILE A 59 11.14 5.72 0.08
N TYR A 60 11.17 6.86 0.78
CA TYR A 60 11.45 8.15 0.18
C TYR A 60 12.84 8.17 -0.49
N TYR A 61 13.86 7.64 0.19
CA TYR A 61 15.22 7.58 -0.35
C TYR A 61 15.38 6.52 -1.46
N ASP A 62 14.58 5.46 -1.46
CA ASP A 62 14.53 4.47 -2.56
C ASP A 62 14.04 5.10 -3.89
N SER A 63 13.50 6.34 -3.84
CA SER A 63 13.18 7.17 -5.01
C SER A 63 12.26 6.48 -6.03
N LEU A 64 11.29 5.71 -5.53
CA LEU A 64 10.27 5.06 -6.36
C LEU A 64 9.44 6.11 -7.12
N HIS A 65 9.01 5.80 -8.34
CA HIS A 65 8.11 6.69 -9.08
C HIS A 65 6.74 6.81 -8.39
N TYR A 66 6.11 7.97 -8.56
CA TYR A 66 4.84 8.32 -7.92
C TYR A 66 3.70 7.34 -8.23
N ASP A 67 3.59 6.92 -9.49
CA ASP A 67 2.63 5.92 -9.97
C ASP A 67 2.90 4.52 -9.37
N VAL A 68 4.17 4.15 -9.21
CA VAL A 68 4.57 2.90 -8.53
C VAL A 68 4.15 2.94 -7.06
N LEU A 69 4.35 4.05 -6.36
CA LEU A 69 3.88 4.19 -4.97
C LEU A 69 2.36 4.01 -4.88
N ILE A 70 1.61 4.68 -5.75
CA ILE A 70 0.15 4.56 -5.80
C ILE A 70 -0.27 3.10 -6.03
N TRP A 71 0.35 2.42 -6.98
CA TRP A 71 0.04 1.03 -7.30
C TRP A 71 0.29 0.10 -6.11
N LEU A 72 1.46 0.22 -5.47
CA LEU A 72 1.83 -0.61 -4.32
C LEU A 72 0.90 -0.36 -3.12
N ILE A 73 0.54 0.90 -2.85
CA ILE A 73 -0.42 1.24 -1.79
C ILE A 73 -1.77 0.55 -2.04
N ALA A 74 -2.26 0.64 -3.27
CA ALA A 74 -3.51 0.01 -3.68
C ALA A 74 -3.43 -1.52 -3.58
N GLU A 75 -2.32 -2.12 -3.99
CA GLU A 75 -2.07 -3.57 -3.86
C GLU A 75 -2.20 -4.03 -2.41
N PHE A 76 -1.50 -3.37 -1.48
CA PHE A 76 -1.59 -3.72 -0.06
C PHE A 76 -3.00 -3.51 0.51
N ASP A 77 -3.72 -2.45 0.11
CA ASP A 77 -5.09 -2.20 0.56
C ASP A 77 -6.04 -3.33 0.13
N VAL A 78 -5.93 -3.80 -1.12
CA VAL A 78 -6.73 -4.93 -1.62
C VAL A 78 -6.36 -6.22 -0.89
N MET A 79 -5.05 -6.49 -0.68
CA MET A 79 -4.59 -7.67 0.06
C MET A 79 -5.13 -7.69 1.50
N LEU A 80 -5.06 -6.56 2.21
CA LEU A 80 -5.54 -6.43 3.58
C LEU A 80 -7.06 -6.62 3.65
N LYS A 81 -7.81 -6.04 2.71
CA LYS A 81 -9.26 -6.22 2.62
C LYS A 81 -9.64 -7.69 2.42
N ILE A 82 -8.96 -8.40 1.50
CA ILE A 82 -9.19 -9.83 1.28
C ILE A 82 -8.86 -10.65 2.54
N LYS A 83 -7.75 -10.34 3.21
CA LYS A 83 -7.33 -11.02 4.45
C LYS A 83 -8.35 -10.82 5.58
N GLN A 84 -8.96 -9.64 5.68
CA GLN A 84 -10.03 -9.36 6.65
C GLN A 84 -11.32 -10.12 6.31
N SER A 85 -11.73 -10.14 5.04
CA SER A 85 -12.94 -10.86 4.60
C SER A 85 -12.86 -12.37 4.78
N ARG A 86 -11.66 -12.97 4.80
CA ARG A 86 -11.45 -14.40 5.04
C ARG A 86 -11.37 -14.80 6.52
N LYS A 87 -11.28 -13.83 7.43
CA LYS A 87 -11.27 -14.06 8.88
C LYS A 87 -12.67 -14.04 9.51
N LEU A 88 -13.69 -13.69 8.72
CA LEU A 88 -15.12 -13.82 9.05
C LEU A 88 -15.62 -15.19 8.58
#